data_AF-A0A9D4GRL9-F1
#
_entry.id   AF-A0A9D4GRL9-F1
#
_cell.length_a   1.000
_cell.length_b   1.000
_cell.length_c   1.000
_cell.angle_alpha   90.00
_cell.angle_beta   90.00
_cell.angle_gamma   90.00
#
_symmetry.space_group_name_H-M   'P 1'
#
loop_
_entity.id
_entity.type
_entity.pdbx_description
1 polymer ?
#
loop_
_entity_poly.entity_id
_entity_poly.type
_entity_poly.pdbx_seq_one_letter_code
_entity_poly.pdbx_strand_id
1 'polypeptide(L)' 'MDLCELDGNHYLIIVEYFSNFIAVVPVKKDTRTSTILIHSKRNVARYGIMDTIISDKDNDHQFTNSELRDIIKK' A
#
# COMPACT_ATOMS: atom_id res chain seq x y z
N MET A 1 4.38 -3.62 2.19
CA MET A 1 4.14 -2.26 1.69
C MET A 1 4.62 -1.28 2.75
N ASP A 2 5.07 -0.11 2.33
CA ASP A 2 5.56 0.93 3.25
C ASP A 2 5.25 2.33 2.70
N LEU A 3 5.13 3.31 3.59
CA LEU A 3 4.94 4.72 3.24
C LEU A 3 6.20 5.49 3.63
N CYS A 4 6.94 5.95 2.64
CA CYS A 4 8.16 6.73 2.85
C CYS A 4 7.96 8.21 2.46
N GLU A 5 8.79 9.07 3.04
CA GLU A 5 8.87 10.49 2.70
C GLU A 5 10.26 10.79 2.12
N LEU A 6 10.29 11.48 0.99
CA LEU A 6 11.50 11.98 0.35
C LEU A 6 11.26 13.39 -0.16
N ASP A 7 12.09 14.34 0.26
CA ASP A 7 12.01 15.76 -0.12
C ASP A 7 10.61 16.39 0.09
N GLY A 8 9.93 16.01 1.17
CA GLY A 8 8.57 16.50 1.50
C GLY A 8 7.46 15.91 0.62
N ASN A 9 7.77 14.91 -0.19
CA ASN A 9 6.81 14.13 -0.97
C ASN A 9 6.64 12.75 -0.34
N HIS A 10 5.40 12.25 -0.31
CA HIS A 10 5.11 10.92 0.20
C HIS A 10 5.03 9.91 -0.93
N TYR A 11 5.54 8.71 -0.68
CA TYR A 11 5.56 7.62 -1.64
C TYR A 11 5.11 6.34 -0.96
N LEU A 12 4.17 5.65 -1.60
CA LEU A 12 3.74 4.33 -1.22
C LEU A 12 4.56 3.32 -2.01
N ILE A 13 5.35 2.52 -1.31
CA ILE A 13 6.14 1.44 -1.86
C ILE A 13 5.39 0.12 -1.66
N ILE A 14 5.10 -0.57 -2.74
CA ILE A 14 4.49 -1.90 -2.73
C ILE A 14 5.47 -2.85 -3.40
N VAL A 15 5.88 -3.89 -2.68
CA VAL A 15 6.77 -4.93 -3.20
C VAL A 15 5.96 -6.22 -3.31
N GLU A 16 5.97 -6.82 -4.49
CA GLU A 16 5.42 -8.15 -4.70
C GLU A 16 6.48 -9.20 -4.36
N TYR A 17 6.15 -10.10 -3.44
CA TYR A 17 7.09 -11.08 -2.89
C TYR A 17 7.60 -12.10 -3.92
N PHE A 18 6.75 -12.56 -4.84
CA PHE A 18 7.10 -13.66 -5.75
C PHE A 18 7.96 -13.23 -6.95
N SER A 19 7.78 -12.00 -7.43
CA SER A 19 8.43 -11.50 -8.64
C SER A 19 9.54 -10.48 -8.35
N ASN A 20 9.69 -10.05 -7.10
CA ASN A 20 10.47 -8.87 -6.70
C ASN A 20 10.08 -7.60 -7.47
N PHE A 21 8.84 -7.53 -7.97
CA PHE A 21 8.35 -6.33 -8.62
C PHE A 21 8.10 -5.23 -7.58
N ILE A 22 8.68 -4.05 -7.82
CA ILE A 22 8.55 -2.88 -6.94
C ILE A 22 7.67 -1.85 -7.63
N ALA A 23 6.50 -1.59 -7.07
CA ALA A 23 5.62 -0.49 -7.45
C ALA A 23 5.84 0.69 -6.50
N VAL A 24 6.25 1.82 -7.07
CA VAL A 24 6.36 3.10 -6.35
C VAL A 24 5.24 4.01 -6.80
N VAL A 25 4.37 4.38 -5.86
CA VAL A 25 3.20 5.23 -6.12
C VAL A 25 3.37 6.54 -5.37
N PRO A 26 3.51 7.69 -6.05
CA PRO A 26 3.51 8.97 -5.37
C PRO A 26 2.11 9.22 -4.78
N VAL A 27 2.04 9.30 -3.47
CA VAL A 27 0.85 9.75 -2.76
C VAL A 27 1.13 11.20 -2.42
N LYS A 28 0.29 12.13 -2.92
CA LYS A 28 0.43 13.56 -2.59
C LYS A 28 0.29 13.75 -1.07
N LYS A 29 0.20 14.99 -0.56
CA LYS A 29 -0.01 15.29 0.88
C LYS A 29 -1.18 14.58 1.59
N ASP A 30 -1.95 13.76 0.88
CA ASP A 30 -3.01 12.92 1.41
C ASP A 30 -2.49 11.49 1.66
N THR A 31 -1.96 11.28 2.86
CA THR A 31 -1.51 9.98 3.39
C THR A 31 -2.64 9.23 4.10
N ARG A 32 -3.90 9.65 3.95
CA ARG A 32 -5.03 8.96 4.58
C ARG A 32 -5.14 7.53 4.07
N THR A 33 -5.56 6.65 4.97
CA THR A 33 -5.74 5.22 4.74
C THR A 33 -6.62 4.92 3.53
N SER A 34 -7.69 5.69 3.32
CA SER A 34 -8.59 5.55 2.18
C SER A 34 -7.92 5.79 0.82
N THR A 35 -7.04 6.79 0.74
CA THR A 35 -6.29 7.11 -0.48
C THR A 35 -5.30 5.99 -0.79
N ILE A 36 -4.59 5.51 0.23
CA ILE A 36 -3.63 4.40 0.09
C ILE A 36 -4.35 3.11 -0.28
N LEU A 37 -5.52 2.82 0.30
CA LEU A 37 -6.38 1.68 -0.05
C LEU A 37 -6.74 1.68 -1.54
N ILE A 38 -7.16 2.83 -2.09
CA ILE A 38 -7.50 2.97 -3.51
C ILE A 38 -6.27 2.72 -4.39
N HIS A 39 -5.11 3.25 -4.01
CA HIS A 39 -3.86 3.02 -4.74
C HIS A 39 -3.44 1.55 -4.71
N SER A 40 -3.57 0.88 -3.57
CA SER A 40 -3.31 -0.55 -3.43
C SER A 40 -4.27 -1.39 -4.28
N LYS A 41 -5.58 -1.12 -4.23
CA LYS A 41 -6.59 -1.79 -5.08
C LYS A 41 -6.29 -1.63 -6.57
N ARG A 42 -5.86 -0.42 -6.99
CA ARG A 42 -5.45 -0.17 -8.39
C ARG A 42 -4.21 -0.97 -8.78
N ASN A 43 -3.25 -1.15 -7.88
CA ASN A 43 -2.07 -1.97 -8.16
C ASN A 43 -2.43 -3.46 -8.27
N VAL A 44 -3.24 -3.98 -7.35
CA VAL A 44 -3.76 -5.36 -7.42
C VAL A 44 -4.51 -5.59 -8.74
N ALA A 45 -5.38 -4.65 -9.14
CA ALA A 45 -6.12 -4.75 -10.40
C ALA A 45 -5.22 -4.73 -11.66
N ARG A 46 -4.03 -4.14 -11.58
CA ARG A 46 -3.08 -4.04 -12.71
C ARG A 46 -2.14 -5.22 -12.81
N TYR A 47 -1.64 -5.72 -11.68
CA TYR A 47 -0.54 -6.69 -11.64
C TYR A 47 -0.97 -8.09 -11.20
N GLY A 48 -2.18 -8.25 -10.66
CA GLY A 48 -2.70 -9.54 -10.23
C GLY A 48 -2.91 -9.62 -8.71
N ILE A 49 -3.32 -10.82 -8.28
CA ILE A 49 -3.82 -11.08 -6.92
C ILE A 49 -2.68 -10.89 -5.90
N MET A 50 -2.87 -9.98 -4.95
CA MET A 50 -2.07 -9.93 -3.73
C MET A 50 -2.81 -10.71 -2.65
N ASP A 51 -2.29 -11.88 -2.27
CA ASP A 51 -2.91 -12.74 -1.24
C ASP A 51 -2.66 -12.25 0.18
N THR A 52 -1.58 -11.50 0.41
CA THR A 52 -1.22 -11.00 1.73
C THR A 52 -0.52 -9.66 1.62
N ILE A 53 -0.99 -8.68 2.39
CA ILE A 53 -0.38 -7.37 2.50
C ILE A 53 0.21 -7.26 3.90
N ILE A 54 1.54 -7.17 3.98
CA ILE A 54 2.28 -6.96 5.23
C ILE A 54 2.76 -5.51 5.21
N SER A 55 2.48 -4.77 6.29
CA SER A 55 2.95 -3.41 6.52
C SER A 55 3.85 -3.42 7.76
N ASP A 56 4.97 -2.69 7.74
CA ASP A 56 5.98 -2.71 8.81
C ASP A 56 5.55 -1.95 10.09
N LYS A 57 4.37 -1.30 10.06
CA LYS A 57 3.90 -0.45 11.16
C LYS A 57 2.63 -0.99 11.81
N ASP A 58 2.80 -1.95 12.73
CA ASP A 58 1.75 -2.38 13.66
C ASP A 58 1.43 -1.34 14.77
N ASN A 59 2.22 -0.26 14.88
CA ASN A 59 2.10 0.74 15.96
C ASN A 59 1.78 2.18 15.51
N ASP A 60 1.69 2.42 14.21
CA ASP A 60 1.38 3.75 13.68
C ASP A 60 0.00 3.68 13.03
N HIS A 61 -0.93 4.51 13.49
CA HIS A 61 -2.38 4.54 13.23
C HIS A 61 -2.83 4.61 11.75
N GLN A 62 -1.95 4.38 10.78
CA GLN A 62 -2.19 4.60 9.37
C GLN A 62 -2.92 3.45 8.68
N PHE A 63 -2.84 2.21 9.19
CA PHE A 63 -3.56 1.07 8.60
C PHE A 63 -4.04 0.12 9.68
N THR A 64 -5.35 -0.17 9.69
CA THR A 64 -5.85 -1.30 10.49
C THR A 64 -5.79 -2.60 9.68
N ASN A 65 -5.51 -3.72 10.36
CA ASN A 65 -5.57 -5.06 9.75
C ASN A 65 -6.91 -5.36 9.05
N SER A 66 -8.01 -4.75 9.51
CA SER A 66 -9.32 -4.81 8.85
C SER A 66 -9.32 -4.14 7.48
N GLU A 67 -8.80 -2.92 7.37
CA GLU A 67 -8.77 -2.16 6.11
C GLU A 67 -7.87 -2.84 5.06
N LEU A 68 -6.75 -3.43 5.49
CA LEU A 68 -5.87 -4.19 4.60
C LEU A 68 -6.54 -5.45 4.06
N ARG A 69 -7.34 -6.16 4.88
CA ARG A 69 -8.11 -7.33 4.43
C ARG A 69 -9.16 -6.97 3.38
N ASP A 70 -9.73 -5.77 3.44
CA ASP A 70 -10.71 -5.29 2.45
C ASP A 70 -10.09 -4.94 1.09
N ILE A 71 -8.76 -4.92 0.97
CA ILE A 71 -8.06 -4.86 -0.32
C ILE A 71 -8.09 -6.24 -1.01
N ILE A 72 -7.99 -7.30 -0.20
CA ILE A 72 -7.79 -8.69 -0.66
C ILE A 72 -9.15 -9.38 -0.90
N LYS A 73 -10.20 -8.98 -0.18
CA LYS A 73 -11.57 -9.45 -0.45
C LYS A 73 -12.04 -9.00 -1.83
N LYS A 74 -12.29 -9.99 -2.68
CA LYS A 74 -12.79 -9.87 -4.04
C LYS A 74 -14.24 -9.41 -4.09
#